data_AF-A0A2C8FBK2-F1
#
_entry.id   AF-A0A2C8FBK2-F1
#
_cell.length_a   1.000
_cell.length_b   1.000
_cell.length_c   1.000
_cell.angle_alpha   90.00
_cell.angle_beta   90.00
_cell.angle_gamma   90.00
#
_symmetry.space_group_name_H-M   'P 1'
#
loop_
_entity.id
_entity.type
_entity.pdbx_description
1 polymer ?
#
loop_
_entity_poly.entity_id
_entity_poly.type
_entity_poly.pdbx_seq_one_letter_code
_entity_poly.pdbx_strand_id
1 'polypeptide(L)'
;MNIFGPSVPFYKMQGCGNDFVVVDNREAKVAEADMPKWAKALCARAFGVYADGLFFLDDTTEDGLDYRWHFFNSDGSRAEMCGNASRCAGKLAHAIGLAPAEHTFGTDAGPISAQVLKDGPDAGRVKVQLTPPKGLETDIQLEIDGAPLTVHFADTGVPHVVVFVEDIEALDIIDLGSKLRYHERFAPAGTNVNFAQVKDDNTMLLRTYERGVEAETYACGTGAAATQLVANTLGLTAERADLTTTGGEVLTIFLEEGTVFLQGAAELTFKGEVYLEPLKLI
;
A
#
# COMPACT_ATOMS: atom_id res chain seq x y z
N MET A 1 -9.84 23.33 35.28
CA MET A 1 -9.69 23.86 33.91
C MET A 1 -8.61 23.03 33.24
N ASN A 2 -8.92 22.36 32.13
CA ASN A 2 -7.89 21.68 31.35
C ASN A 2 -7.10 22.76 30.60
N ILE A 3 -5.82 22.92 30.92
CA ILE A 3 -4.96 23.96 30.32
C ILE A 3 -4.57 23.65 28.87
N PHE A 4 -4.82 22.43 28.40
CA PHE A 4 -4.43 21.96 27.07
C PHE A 4 -5.58 21.92 26.07
N GLY A 5 -6.81 22.27 26.49
CA GLY A 5 -7.99 22.25 25.62
C GLY A 5 -8.44 20.83 25.26
N PRO A 6 -9.28 20.67 24.22
CA PRO A 6 -9.78 19.37 23.77
C PRO A 6 -8.72 18.59 22.99
N SER A 7 -8.77 17.26 23.14
CA SER A 7 -7.92 16.30 22.43
C SER A 7 -8.73 15.20 21.76
N VAL A 8 -8.13 14.53 20.77
CA VAL A 8 -8.71 13.39 20.04
C VAL A 8 -7.68 12.25 19.99
N PRO A 9 -8.07 11.00 20.27
CA PRO A 9 -7.17 9.86 20.16
C PRO A 9 -6.81 9.55 18.71
N PHE A 10 -5.61 9.03 18.50
CA PHE A 10 -5.16 8.55 17.21
C PHE A 10 -4.29 7.30 17.34
N TYR A 11 -4.17 6.57 16.23
CA TYR A 11 -3.30 5.41 16.07
C TYR A 11 -2.27 5.71 15.00
N LYS A 12 -0.99 5.45 15.28
CA LYS A 12 0.09 5.51 14.30
C LYS A 12 0.40 4.10 13.84
N MET A 13 0.19 3.83 12.55
CA MET A 13 0.41 2.51 11.97
C MET A 13 1.34 2.58 10.77
N GLN A 14 1.93 1.45 10.39
CA GLN A 14 2.69 1.33 9.15
C GLN A 14 2.46 -0.04 8.50
N GLY A 15 2.53 -0.07 7.18
CA GLY A 15 2.73 -1.30 6.41
C GLY A 15 3.91 -1.09 5.48
N CYS A 16 4.92 -1.94 5.56
CA CYS A 16 6.14 -1.83 4.75
C CYS A 16 6.92 -0.50 4.91
N GLY A 17 6.84 0.14 6.07
CA GLY A 17 7.47 1.44 6.32
C GLY A 17 6.69 2.65 5.78
N ASN A 18 5.63 2.43 4.98
CA ASN A 18 4.68 3.48 4.63
C ASN A 18 3.71 3.66 5.80
N ASP A 19 3.68 4.88 6.36
CA ASP A 19 3.09 5.13 7.66
C ASP A 19 1.88 6.07 7.64
N PHE A 20 0.97 5.85 8.58
CA PHE A 20 -0.35 6.47 8.60
C PHE A 20 -0.76 6.89 9.99
N VAL A 21 -1.41 8.05 10.07
CA VAL A 21 -2.26 8.39 11.22
C VAL A 21 -3.66 7.88 10.96
N VAL A 22 -4.25 7.22 11.95
CA VAL A 22 -5.63 6.72 11.87
C VAL A 22 -6.46 7.32 12.99
N VAL A 23 -7.64 7.81 12.64
CA VAL A 23 -8.61 8.36 13.58
C VAL A 23 -9.88 7.52 13.54
N ASP A 24 -10.33 7.02 14.68
CA ASP A 24 -11.67 6.45 14.82
C ASP A 24 -12.69 7.59 14.84
N ASN A 25 -13.37 7.78 13.72
CA ASN A 25 -14.22 8.95 13.52
C ASN A 25 -15.61 8.80 14.15
N ARG A 26 -15.94 7.61 14.67
CA ARG A 26 -17.10 7.40 15.56
C ARG A 26 -16.96 8.21 16.86
N GLU A 27 -15.71 8.39 17.32
CA GLU A 27 -15.37 9.19 18.49
C GLU A 27 -15.09 10.65 18.11
N ALA A 28 -14.26 10.88 17.09
CA ALA A 28 -13.80 12.22 16.74
C ALA A 28 -14.86 13.09 16.04
N LYS A 29 -15.80 12.47 15.30
CA LYS A 29 -16.91 13.12 14.58
C LYS A 29 -16.48 14.29 13.70
N VAL A 30 -15.33 14.14 13.05
CA VAL A 30 -14.81 15.11 12.09
C VAL A 30 -15.66 15.06 10.82
N ALA A 31 -16.18 16.22 10.40
CA ALA A 31 -16.93 16.31 9.16
C ALA A 31 -16.00 16.10 7.96
N GLU A 32 -16.48 15.43 6.90
CA GLU A 32 -15.68 15.13 5.71
C GLU A 32 -15.04 16.37 5.07
N ALA A 33 -15.73 17.53 5.12
CA ALA A 33 -15.22 18.79 4.60
C ALA A 33 -13.96 19.30 5.33
N ASP A 34 -13.76 18.90 6.59
CA ASP A 34 -12.62 19.30 7.41
C ASP A 34 -11.46 18.29 7.38
N MET A 35 -11.72 17.05 6.96
CA MET A 35 -10.72 15.98 6.92
C MET A 35 -9.44 16.32 6.12
N PRO A 36 -9.49 17.03 4.97
CA PRO A 36 -8.28 17.47 4.27
C PRO A 36 -7.38 18.37 5.13
N LYS A 37 -7.97 19.23 5.97
CA LYS A 37 -7.25 20.13 6.87
C LYS A 37 -6.61 19.33 8.01
N TRP A 38 -7.31 18.32 8.52
CA TRP A 38 -6.76 17.38 9.50
C TRP A 38 -5.55 16.62 8.97
N ALA A 39 -5.64 16.07 7.75
CA ALA A 39 -4.52 15.36 7.13
C ALA A 39 -3.27 16.24 7.04
N LYS A 40 -3.39 17.48 6.52
CA LYS A 40 -2.29 18.45 6.48
C LYS A 40 -1.69 18.74 7.85
N ALA A 41 -2.54 18.90 8.87
CA ALA A 41 -2.09 19.27 10.20
C ALA A 41 -1.40 18.11 10.93
N LEU A 42 -1.99 16.92 10.93
CA LEU A 42 -1.46 15.76 11.66
C LEU A 42 -0.26 15.12 10.94
N CYS A 43 -0.23 15.13 9.61
CA CYS A 43 0.92 14.59 8.86
C CYS A 43 2.14 15.52 8.86
N ALA A 44 2.02 16.77 9.34
CA ALA A 44 3.14 17.71 9.38
C ALA A 44 4.26 17.24 10.33
N ARG A 45 5.51 17.28 9.86
CA ARG A 45 6.68 16.74 10.58
C ARG A 45 6.96 17.37 11.94
N ALA A 46 6.89 18.70 12.03
CA ALA A 46 7.34 19.44 13.21
C ALA A 46 6.19 19.80 14.16
N PHE A 47 4.98 19.99 13.61
CA PHE A 47 3.83 20.50 14.35
C PHE A 47 2.72 19.47 14.52
N GLY A 48 2.80 18.34 13.82
CA GLY A 48 1.88 17.22 13.91
C GLY A 48 2.56 15.95 14.42
N VAL A 49 1.99 14.81 14.04
CA VAL A 49 2.50 13.46 14.35
C VAL A 49 3.61 13.04 13.37
N TYR A 50 3.61 13.62 12.16
CA TYR A 50 4.36 13.17 10.98
C TYR A 50 3.85 11.84 10.42
N ALA A 51 3.38 11.81 9.17
CA ALA A 51 2.99 10.58 8.47
C ALA A 51 2.92 10.80 6.96
N ASP A 52 2.99 9.73 6.18
CA ASP A 52 2.76 9.78 4.73
C ASP A 52 1.29 10.09 4.39
N GLY A 53 0.36 9.67 5.25
CA GLY A 53 -1.06 9.94 5.09
C GLY A 53 -1.88 9.78 6.36
N LEU A 54 -3.17 10.12 6.24
CA LEU A 54 -4.15 10.02 7.31
C LEU A 54 -5.44 9.40 6.78
N PHE A 55 -6.00 8.44 7.53
CA PHE A 55 -7.35 7.97 7.25
C PHE A 55 -8.26 7.96 8.47
N PHE A 56 -9.53 8.25 8.22
CA PHE A 56 -10.62 8.15 9.19
C PHE A 56 -11.36 6.84 8.99
N LEU A 57 -11.82 6.21 10.07
CA LEU A 57 -12.73 5.07 10.04
C LEU A 57 -14.10 5.51 10.55
N ASP A 58 -15.11 5.42 9.70
CA ASP A 58 -16.48 5.82 9.98
C ASP A 58 -17.44 4.63 9.93
N ASP A 59 -18.50 4.69 10.73
CA ASP A 59 -19.65 3.80 10.54
C ASP A 59 -20.22 3.98 9.12
N THR A 60 -20.87 2.94 8.60
CA THR A 60 -21.53 2.97 7.31
C THR A 60 -22.98 2.54 7.42
N THR A 61 -23.83 3.08 6.55
CA THR A 61 -25.23 2.64 6.38
C THR A 61 -25.43 1.86 5.08
N GLU A 62 -24.36 1.60 4.33
CA GLU A 62 -24.41 0.86 3.06
C GLU A 62 -24.44 -0.65 3.33
N ASP A 63 -25.40 -1.33 2.69
CA ASP A 63 -25.54 -2.79 2.81
C ASP A 63 -24.28 -3.51 2.31
N GLY A 64 -23.80 -4.46 3.11
CA GLY A 64 -22.63 -5.29 2.78
C GLY A 64 -21.27 -4.67 3.12
N LEU A 65 -21.24 -3.48 3.73
CA LEU A 65 -20.02 -2.87 4.26
C LEU A 65 -20.07 -2.85 5.80
N ASP A 66 -18.94 -3.16 6.43
CA ASP A 66 -18.78 -3.09 7.89
C ASP A 66 -18.43 -1.66 8.35
N TYR A 67 -17.70 -0.90 7.52
CA TYR A 67 -17.34 0.50 7.76
C TYR A 67 -16.92 1.19 6.47
N ARG A 68 -16.72 2.51 6.51
CA ARG A 68 -16.10 3.29 5.44
C ARG A 68 -14.80 3.92 5.93
N TRP A 69 -13.81 3.98 5.06
CA TRP A 69 -12.63 4.80 5.32
C TRP A 69 -12.67 6.13 4.55
N HIS A 70 -11.94 7.12 5.03
CA HIS A 70 -11.71 8.37 4.30
C HIS A 70 -10.21 8.63 4.30
N PHE A 71 -9.52 8.31 3.19
CA PHE A 71 -8.06 8.37 3.10
C PHE A 71 -7.55 9.63 2.40
N PHE A 72 -6.56 10.27 3.01
CA PHE A 72 -5.92 11.47 2.52
C PHE A 72 -4.40 11.32 2.57
N ASN A 73 -3.73 11.84 1.54
CA ASN A 73 -2.27 12.01 1.55
C ASN A 73 -1.87 13.12 2.54
N SER A 74 -0.59 13.18 2.90
CA SER A 74 -0.05 14.20 3.81
C SER A 74 -0.28 15.65 3.36
N ASP A 75 -0.46 15.89 2.07
CA ASP A 75 -0.80 17.19 1.49
C ASP A 75 -2.30 17.50 1.51
N GLY A 76 -3.12 16.63 2.10
CA GLY A 76 -4.58 16.74 2.21
C GLY A 76 -5.35 16.39 0.93
N SER A 77 -4.69 15.94 -0.14
CA SER A 77 -5.39 15.37 -1.29
C SER A 77 -6.06 14.05 -0.94
N ARG A 78 -7.24 13.79 -1.52
CA ARG A 78 -7.99 12.55 -1.33
C ARG A 78 -7.32 11.41 -2.10
N ALA A 79 -7.14 10.26 -1.45
CA ALA A 79 -6.56 9.08 -2.06
C ALA A 79 -7.62 7.98 -2.16
N GLU A 80 -7.71 7.35 -3.34
CA GLU A 80 -8.76 6.36 -3.61
C GLU A 80 -8.48 5.02 -2.94
N MET A 81 -7.23 4.55 -3.01
CA MET A 81 -6.80 3.25 -2.49
C MET A 81 -5.30 3.24 -2.20
N CYS A 82 -4.89 2.49 -1.17
CA CYS A 82 -3.50 2.14 -0.92
C CYS A 82 -3.44 0.78 -0.23
N GLY A 83 -2.76 -0.21 -0.83
CA GLY A 83 -2.69 -1.57 -0.29
C GLY A 83 -2.07 -1.65 1.11
N ASN A 84 -1.11 -0.77 1.44
CA ASN A 84 -0.50 -0.70 2.78
C ASN A 84 -1.49 -0.11 3.81
N ALA A 85 -2.18 0.97 3.43
CA ALA A 85 -3.22 1.57 4.26
C ALA A 85 -4.38 0.58 4.49
N SER A 86 -4.79 -0.17 3.45
CA SER A 86 -5.87 -1.16 3.56
C SER A 86 -5.57 -2.23 4.60
N ARG A 87 -4.32 -2.74 4.67
CA ARG A 87 -3.91 -3.68 5.73
C ARG A 87 -3.99 -3.04 7.11
N CYS A 88 -3.53 -1.79 7.25
CA CYS A 88 -3.59 -1.05 8.52
C CYS A 88 -5.04 -0.82 8.96
N ALA A 89 -5.91 -0.38 8.04
CA ALA A 89 -7.34 -0.18 8.28
C ALA A 89 -8.01 -1.49 8.69
N GLY A 90 -7.77 -2.59 7.96
CA GLY A 90 -8.32 -3.90 8.29
C GLY A 90 -7.90 -4.37 9.68
N LYS A 91 -6.60 -4.27 10.03
CA LYS A 91 -6.12 -4.66 11.37
C LYS A 91 -6.72 -3.79 12.47
N LEU A 92 -6.77 -2.47 12.27
CA LEU A 92 -7.25 -1.55 13.28
C LEU A 92 -8.75 -1.69 13.50
N ALA A 93 -9.54 -1.77 12.43
CA ALA A 93 -10.98 -1.94 12.51
C ALA A 93 -11.36 -3.18 13.34
N HIS A 94 -10.65 -4.29 13.14
CA HIS A 94 -10.81 -5.46 13.99
C HIS A 94 -10.39 -5.18 15.45
N ALA A 95 -9.22 -4.58 15.65
CA ALA A 95 -8.65 -4.34 16.97
C ALA A 95 -9.50 -3.40 17.85
N ILE A 96 -10.20 -2.43 17.25
CA ILE A 96 -11.08 -1.47 17.95
C ILE A 96 -12.55 -1.91 17.98
N GLY A 97 -12.84 -3.15 17.53
CA GLY A 97 -14.20 -3.70 17.53
C GLY A 97 -15.16 -3.01 16.55
N LEU A 98 -14.64 -2.37 15.50
CA LEU A 98 -15.43 -1.81 14.41
C LEU A 98 -15.90 -2.90 13.44
N ALA A 99 -15.08 -3.94 13.22
CA ALA A 99 -15.38 -5.02 12.29
C ALA A 99 -14.97 -6.41 12.82
N PRO A 100 -15.59 -7.49 12.34
CA PRO A 100 -15.08 -8.85 12.56
C PRO A 100 -13.69 -9.06 11.93
N ALA A 101 -13.10 -10.25 12.11
CA ALA A 101 -11.76 -10.53 11.56
C ALA A 101 -11.77 -10.70 10.03
N GLU A 102 -12.89 -11.16 9.47
CA GLU A 102 -13.18 -11.17 8.03
C GLU A 102 -14.28 -10.17 7.78
N HIS A 103 -14.01 -9.15 6.97
CA HIS A 103 -14.91 -8.02 6.80
C HIS A 103 -14.69 -7.32 5.46
N THR A 104 -15.60 -6.44 5.09
CA THR A 104 -15.53 -5.63 3.87
C THR A 104 -15.73 -4.16 4.22
N PHE A 105 -14.89 -3.28 3.68
CA PHE A 105 -15.01 -1.84 3.92
C PHE A 105 -15.08 -1.03 2.65
N GLY A 106 -15.78 0.10 2.72
CA GLY A 106 -15.94 1.02 1.60
C GLY A 106 -14.73 1.93 1.41
N THR A 107 -14.28 2.03 0.17
CA THR A 107 -13.29 3.01 -0.28
C THR A 107 -13.81 3.81 -1.47
N ASP A 108 -13.09 4.86 -1.89
CA ASP A 108 -13.45 5.60 -3.10
C ASP A 108 -13.18 4.76 -4.37
N ALA A 109 -12.36 3.71 -4.28
CA ALA A 109 -12.14 2.71 -5.32
C ALA A 109 -13.16 1.54 -5.29
N GLY A 110 -14.14 1.58 -4.38
CA GLY A 110 -15.13 0.51 -4.17
C GLY A 110 -14.87 -0.34 -2.91
N PRO A 111 -15.63 -1.43 -2.73
CA PRO A 111 -15.49 -2.31 -1.57
C PRO A 111 -14.16 -3.08 -1.59
N ILE A 112 -13.53 -3.20 -0.42
CA ILE A 112 -12.30 -3.99 -0.22
C ILE A 112 -12.55 -5.04 0.87
N SER A 113 -12.31 -6.30 0.53
CA SER A 113 -12.33 -7.40 1.49
C SER A 113 -11.01 -7.45 2.28
N ALA A 114 -11.10 -7.69 3.59
CA ALA A 114 -9.97 -7.86 4.48
C ALA A 114 -10.15 -9.07 5.40
N GLN A 115 -9.04 -9.73 5.72
CA GLN A 115 -8.97 -10.82 6.66
C GLN A 115 -7.76 -10.64 7.57
N VAL A 116 -8.02 -10.50 8.87
CA VAL A 116 -7.01 -10.46 9.94
C VAL A 116 -6.73 -11.89 10.39
N LEU A 117 -5.49 -12.34 10.19
CA LEU A 117 -5.08 -13.69 10.58
C LEU A 117 -4.76 -13.73 12.07
N LYS A 118 -5.46 -14.59 12.81
CA LYS A 118 -5.40 -14.63 14.29
C LYS A 118 -4.54 -15.76 14.84
N ASP A 119 -4.37 -16.84 14.08
CA ASP A 119 -3.75 -18.07 14.53
C ASP A 119 -2.75 -18.60 13.47
N GLY A 120 -1.82 -19.45 13.92
CA GLY A 120 -0.82 -20.06 13.04
C GLY A 120 0.39 -19.17 12.74
N PRO A 121 1.23 -19.57 11.77
CA PRO A 121 2.49 -18.88 11.46
C PRO A 121 2.31 -17.45 10.91
N ASP A 122 1.13 -17.15 10.36
CA ASP A 122 0.80 -15.84 9.80
C ASP A 122 -0.01 -14.94 10.77
N ALA A 123 -0.18 -15.36 12.03
CA ALA A 123 -0.91 -14.59 13.03
C ALA A 123 -0.38 -13.15 13.15
N GLY A 124 -1.29 -12.18 13.10
CA GLY A 124 -0.98 -10.75 13.11
C GLY A 124 -0.83 -10.11 11.72
N ARG A 125 -0.78 -10.90 10.64
CA ARG A 125 -0.79 -10.40 9.25
C ARG A 125 -2.22 -10.17 8.77
N VAL A 126 -2.37 -9.35 7.73
CA VAL A 126 -3.67 -9.04 7.12
C VAL A 126 -3.62 -9.34 5.63
N LYS A 127 -4.57 -10.14 5.15
CA LYS A 127 -4.86 -10.35 3.72
C LYS A 127 -5.91 -9.34 3.27
N VAL A 128 -5.60 -8.54 2.26
CA VAL A 128 -6.53 -7.54 1.69
C VAL A 128 -6.66 -7.74 0.20
N GLN A 129 -7.86 -7.49 -0.32
CA GLN A 129 -8.13 -7.44 -1.74
C GLN A 129 -7.48 -6.20 -2.36
N LEU A 130 -6.83 -6.36 -3.52
CA LEU A 130 -6.35 -5.24 -4.32
C LEU A 130 -7.33 -4.91 -5.45
N THR A 131 -7.19 -3.71 -6.01
CA THR A 131 -7.91 -3.32 -7.22
C THR A 131 -7.56 -4.28 -8.37
N PRO A 132 -8.54 -4.69 -9.20
CA PRO A 132 -8.28 -5.59 -10.31
C PRO A 132 -7.17 -5.06 -11.23
N PRO A 133 -6.17 -5.88 -11.57
CA PRO A 133 -5.11 -5.48 -12.48
C PRO A 133 -5.66 -5.28 -13.89
N LYS A 134 -5.02 -4.39 -14.66
CA LYS A 134 -5.34 -4.13 -16.06
C LYS A 134 -4.08 -3.97 -16.90
N GLY A 135 -4.24 -4.09 -18.22
CA GLY A 135 -3.18 -3.81 -19.18
C GLY A 135 -1.96 -4.72 -19.06
N LEU A 136 -2.16 -6.00 -18.69
CA LEU A 136 -1.06 -6.97 -18.65
C LEU A 136 -0.46 -7.14 -20.05
N GLU A 137 0.85 -6.90 -20.18
CA GLU A 137 1.63 -7.10 -21.39
C GLU A 137 2.94 -7.82 -21.03
N THR A 138 3.30 -8.88 -21.75
CA THR A 138 4.55 -9.62 -21.55
C THR A 138 5.50 -9.44 -22.73
N ASP A 139 6.78 -9.72 -22.49
CA ASP A 139 7.81 -9.85 -23.54
C ASP A 139 8.05 -8.57 -24.35
N ILE A 140 7.83 -7.41 -23.73
CA ILE A 140 8.10 -6.10 -24.31
C ILE A 140 9.61 -5.96 -24.47
N GLN A 141 10.08 -5.82 -25.71
CA GLN A 141 11.49 -5.60 -26.02
C GLN A 141 11.79 -4.10 -26.00
N LEU A 142 12.67 -3.68 -25.10
CA LEU A 142 13.20 -2.31 -25.04
C LEU A 142 14.69 -2.31 -25.38
N GLU A 143 15.21 -1.17 -25.82
CA GLU A 143 16.64 -0.94 -25.96
C GLU A 143 17.09 0.02 -24.87
N ILE A 144 17.95 -0.44 -23.97
CA ILE A 144 18.53 0.36 -22.88
C ILE A 144 20.05 0.35 -23.04
N ASP A 145 20.64 1.53 -23.22
CA ASP A 145 22.07 1.72 -23.50
C ASP A 145 22.61 0.86 -24.66
N GLY A 146 21.80 0.65 -25.70
CA GLY A 146 22.17 -0.15 -26.87
C GLY A 146 22.13 -1.66 -26.64
N ALA A 147 21.60 -2.13 -25.51
CA ALA A 147 21.35 -3.53 -25.23
C ALA A 147 19.84 -3.83 -25.17
N PRO A 148 19.39 -4.97 -25.73
CA PRO A 148 18.00 -5.38 -25.61
C PRO A 148 17.69 -5.79 -24.17
N LEU A 149 16.54 -5.34 -23.67
CA LEU A 149 16.01 -5.71 -22.36
C LEU A 149 14.55 -6.12 -22.51
N THR A 150 14.24 -7.36 -22.11
CA THR A 150 12.86 -7.83 -21.99
C THR A 150 12.26 -7.29 -20.70
N VAL A 151 11.10 -6.65 -20.82
CA VAL A 151 10.31 -6.19 -19.69
C VAL A 151 8.86 -6.63 -19.84
N HIS A 152 8.13 -6.58 -18.74
CA HIS A 152 6.70 -6.86 -18.67
C HIS A 152 6.00 -5.70 -18.01
N PHE A 153 4.69 -5.59 -18.21
CA PHE A 153 3.91 -4.49 -17.69
C PHE A 153 2.59 -4.97 -17.11
N ALA A 154 2.18 -4.39 -15.99
CA ALA A 154 0.85 -4.52 -15.43
C ALA A 154 0.49 -3.25 -14.66
N ASP A 155 -0.78 -2.84 -14.69
CA ASP A 155 -1.31 -1.77 -13.87
C ASP A 155 -2.17 -2.38 -12.76
N THR A 156 -1.67 -2.35 -11.52
CA THR A 156 -2.34 -2.87 -10.31
C THR A 156 -2.95 -1.75 -9.47
N GLY A 157 -3.44 -0.70 -10.14
CA GLY A 157 -3.89 0.57 -9.57
C GLY A 157 -2.95 1.72 -9.93
N VAL A 158 -1.68 1.42 -10.14
CA VAL A 158 -0.69 2.30 -10.75
C VAL A 158 0.19 1.50 -11.73
N PRO A 159 0.87 2.15 -12.70
CA PRO A 159 1.67 1.45 -13.71
C PRO A 159 2.92 0.81 -13.09
N HIS A 160 3.17 -0.45 -13.42
CA HIS A 160 4.36 -1.19 -13.01
C HIS A 160 5.01 -1.88 -14.21
N VAL A 161 6.32 -1.68 -14.33
CA VAL A 161 7.19 -2.51 -15.16
C VAL A 161 7.82 -3.58 -14.28
N VAL A 162 7.94 -4.79 -14.81
CA VAL A 162 8.56 -5.93 -14.14
C VAL A 162 9.70 -6.44 -15.02
N VAL A 163 10.86 -6.63 -14.41
CA VAL A 163 12.07 -7.18 -15.04
C VAL A 163 12.55 -8.36 -14.21
N PHE A 164 12.62 -9.54 -14.80
CA PHE A 164 13.22 -10.71 -14.13
C PHE A 164 14.73 -10.72 -14.35
N VAL A 165 15.48 -10.90 -13.27
CA VAL A 165 16.94 -10.88 -13.25
C VAL A 165 17.50 -12.13 -12.57
N GLU A 166 18.68 -12.58 -12.99
CA GLU A 166 19.35 -13.75 -12.40
C GLU A 166 19.96 -13.45 -11.03
N ASP A 167 20.55 -12.27 -10.85
CA ASP A 167 21.14 -11.82 -9.59
C ASP A 167 20.63 -10.41 -9.27
N ILE A 168 19.69 -10.35 -8.32
CA ILE A 168 19.06 -9.09 -7.91
C ILE A 168 19.94 -8.25 -6.98
N GLU A 169 20.95 -8.85 -6.32
CA GLU A 169 21.84 -8.16 -5.40
C GLU A 169 22.92 -7.39 -6.16
N ALA A 170 23.37 -7.92 -7.30
CA ALA A 170 24.33 -7.26 -8.19
C ALA A 170 23.74 -6.07 -8.99
N LEU A 171 22.42 -5.89 -8.97
CA LEU A 171 21.73 -4.87 -9.76
C LEU A 171 21.98 -3.45 -9.22
N ASP A 172 22.45 -2.56 -10.10
CA ASP A 172 22.37 -1.11 -9.92
C ASP A 172 20.94 -0.64 -10.23
N ILE A 173 20.09 -0.70 -9.21
CA ILE A 173 18.67 -0.35 -9.33
C ILE A 173 18.44 1.13 -9.63
N ILE A 174 19.35 2.01 -9.20
CA ILE A 174 19.16 3.45 -9.37
C ILE A 174 19.37 3.80 -10.84
N ASP A 175 20.43 3.29 -11.44
CA ASP A 175 20.71 3.50 -12.85
C ASP A 175 19.62 2.89 -13.74
N LEU A 176 19.39 1.57 -13.66
CA LEU A 176 18.43 0.91 -14.54
C LEU A 176 16.97 1.29 -14.24
N GLY A 177 16.63 1.44 -12.95
CA GLY A 177 15.30 1.86 -12.51
C GLY A 177 14.93 3.23 -13.05
N SER A 178 15.84 4.21 -12.98
CA SER A 178 15.58 5.56 -13.51
C SER A 178 15.39 5.56 -15.04
N LYS A 179 16.17 4.78 -15.79
CA LYS A 179 16.02 4.63 -17.25
C LYS A 179 14.66 4.09 -17.63
N LEU A 180 14.20 3.03 -16.96
CA LEU A 180 12.89 2.42 -17.22
C LEU A 180 11.73 3.30 -16.76
N ARG A 181 11.87 3.96 -15.61
CA ARG A 181 10.89 4.90 -15.03
C ARG A 181 10.51 6.03 -16.01
N TYR A 182 11.47 6.51 -16.79
CA TYR A 182 11.31 7.60 -17.75
C TYR A 182 11.31 7.16 -19.22
N HIS A 183 11.34 5.85 -19.47
CA HIS A 183 11.38 5.33 -20.84
C HIS A 183 10.14 5.78 -21.64
N GLU A 184 10.34 6.16 -22.91
CA GLU A 184 9.28 6.72 -23.76
C GLU A 184 8.05 5.82 -23.91
N ARG A 185 8.24 4.49 -23.87
CA ARG A 185 7.17 3.48 -23.87
C ARG A 185 6.12 3.71 -22.78
N PHE A 186 6.51 4.27 -21.65
CA PHE A 186 5.65 4.48 -20.48
C PHE A 186 5.29 5.96 -20.26
N ALA A 187 5.71 6.85 -21.17
CA ALA A 187 5.36 8.26 -21.12
C ALA A 187 3.85 8.49 -21.42
N PRO A 188 3.25 9.59 -20.94
CA PRO A 188 3.86 10.66 -20.13
C PRO A 188 3.87 10.36 -18.63
N ALA A 189 3.06 9.41 -18.15
CA ALA A 189 2.89 9.14 -16.72
C ALA A 189 4.09 8.43 -16.08
N GLY A 190 4.91 7.76 -16.91
CA GLY A 190 5.97 6.85 -16.49
C GLY A 190 5.45 5.65 -15.70
N THR A 191 6.34 4.98 -14.98
CA THR A 191 6.03 3.72 -14.32
C THR A 191 6.86 3.49 -13.06
N ASN A 192 6.34 2.73 -12.12
CA ASN A 192 7.18 2.09 -11.11
C ASN A 192 7.97 0.96 -11.78
N VAL A 193 9.18 0.67 -11.30
CA VAL A 193 10.03 -0.38 -11.87
C VAL A 193 10.35 -1.41 -10.81
N ASN A 194 9.93 -2.64 -11.06
CA ASN A 194 10.13 -3.79 -10.18
C ASN A 194 11.15 -4.73 -10.81
N PHE A 195 12.18 -5.06 -10.05
CA PHE A 195 13.14 -6.08 -10.40
C PHE A 195 12.88 -7.29 -9.52
N ALA A 196 12.77 -8.46 -10.14
CA ALA A 196 12.41 -9.68 -9.45
C ALA A 196 13.40 -10.79 -9.77
N GLN A 197 13.77 -11.56 -8.75
CA GLN A 197 14.51 -12.80 -8.94
C GLN A 197 13.68 -13.96 -8.41
N VAL A 198 13.32 -14.85 -9.31
CA VAL A 198 12.59 -16.09 -8.98
C VAL A 198 13.56 -17.04 -8.29
N LYS A 199 13.19 -17.52 -7.10
CA LYS A 199 13.98 -18.50 -6.35
C LYS A 199 13.40 -19.91 -6.50
N ASP A 200 12.08 -20.01 -6.48
CA ASP A 200 11.30 -21.21 -6.74
C ASP A 200 9.85 -20.84 -7.08
N ASP A 201 8.99 -21.85 -7.30
CA ASP A 201 7.60 -21.68 -7.71
C ASP A 201 6.75 -20.81 -6.77
N ASN A 202 7.16 -20.62 -5.51
CA ASN A 202 6.40 -19.88 -4.51
C ASN A 202 7.19 -18.75 -3.87
N THR A 203 8.42 -18.47 -4.30
CA THR A 203 9.32 -17.51 -3.62
C THR A 203 10.05 -16.64 -4.62
N MET A 204 10.00 -15.32 -4.40
CA MET A 204 10.78 -14.34 -5.17
C MET A 204 11.44 -13.31 -4.26
N LEU A 205 12.53 -12.72 -4.73
CA LEU A 205 13.06 -11.47 -4.21
C LEU A 205 12.53 -10.32 -5.07
N LEU A 206 12.24 -9.18 -4.44
CA LEU A 206 11.69 -8.01 -5.10
C LEU A 206 12.43 -6.74 -4.65
N ARG A 207 12.87 -5.94 -5.62
CA ARG A 207 13.33 -4.57 -5.39
C ARG A 207 12.55 -3.62 -6.27
N THR A 208 12.14 -2.47 -5.74
CA THR A 208 11.30 -1.51 -6.47
C THR A 208 11.94 -0.13 -6.50
N TYR A 209 12.09 0.42 -7.71
CA TYR A 209 12.35 1.83 -7.93
C TYR A 209 10.99 2.54 -8.12
N GLU A 210 10.65 3.43 -7.20
CA GLU A 210 9.28 3.93 -7.06
C GLU A 210 9.08 5.30 -7.71
N ARG A 211 8.03 5.41 -8.52
CA ARG A 211 7.62 6.65 -9.16
C ARG A 211 7.18 7.67 -8.10
N GLY A 212 7.70 8.89 -8.19
CA GLY A 212 7.39 9.97 -7.26
C GLY A 212 8.31 10.02 -6.03
N VAL A 213 8.95 8.90 -5.68
CA VAL A 213 10.09 8.87 -4.75
C VAL A 213 11.41 9.03 -5.52
N GLU A 214 11.46 8.45 -6.73
CA GLU A 214 12.63 8.45 -7.62
C GLU A 214 13.88 7.84 -6.94
N ALA A 215 13.65 6.77 -6.19
CA ALA A 215 14.65 5.97 -5.50
C ALA A 215 14.12 4.55 -5.25
N GLU A 216 15.00 3.67 -4.76
CA GLU A 216 14.60 2.37 -4.23
C GLU A 216 13.79 2.56 -2.93
N THR A 217 12.66 1.87 -2.83
CA THR A 217 11.81 1.85 -1.62
C THR A 217 11.87 0.50 -0.92
N TYR A 218 11.55 0.48 0.38
CA TYR A 218 11.64 -0.72 1.20
C TYR A 218 10.64 -1.81 0.78
N ALA A 219 9.47 -1.43 0.29
CA ALA A 219 8.51 -2.35 -0.30
C ALA A 219 7.46 -1.60 -1.10
N CYS A 220 6.84 -2.31 -2.06
CA CYS A 220 5.73 -1.80 -2.84
C CYS A 220 4.68 -2.91 -3.02
N GLY A 221 3.52 -2.79 -2.36
CA GLY A 221 2.48 -3.83 -2.39
C GLY A 221 1.85 -4.02 -3.79
N THR A 222 1.58 -2.93 -4.50
CA THR A 222 1.08 -2.99 -5.89
C THR A 222 2.15 -3.50 -6.86
N GLY A 223 3.42 -3.21 -6.59
CA GLY A 223 4.57 -3.75 -7.33
C GLY A 223 4.75 -5.25 -7.12
N ALA A 224 4.57 -5.74 -5.90
CA ALA A 224 4.57 -7.16 -5.60
C ALA A 224 3.43 -7.90 -6.32
N ALA A 225 2.22 -7.32 -6.31
CA ALA A 225 1.08 -7.84 -7.03
C ALA A 225 1.32 -7.91 -8.55
N ALA A 226 1.88 -6.85 -9.15
CA ALA A 226 2.21 -6.81 -10.57
C ALA A 226 3.27 -7.86 -10.92
N THR A 227 4.31 -7.99 -10.08
CA THR A 227 5.37 -8.98 -10.24
C THR A 227 4.83 -10.39 -10.21
N GLN A 228 3.99 -10.73 -9.22
CA GLN A 228 3.39 -12.05 -9.11
C GLN A 228 2.46 -12.36 -10.28
N LEU A 229 1.64 -11.39 -10.71
CA LEU A 229 0.74 -11.56 -11.84
C LEU A 229 1.53 -11.90 -13.12
N VAL A 230 2.60 -11.15 -13.39
CA VAL A 230 3.47 -11.41 -14.54
C VAL A 230 4.16 -12.76 -14.39
N ALA A 231 4.76 -13.07 -13.23
CA ALA A 231 5.49 -14.31 -12.99
C ALA A 231 4.59 -15.54 -13.21
N ASN A 232 3.37 -15.53 -12.69
CA ASN A 232 2.40 -16.60 -12.89
C ASN A 232 1.97 -16.71 -14.36
N THR A 233 1.73 -15.58 -15.04
CA THR A 233 1.38 -15.56 -16.47
C THR A 233 2.47 -16.21 -17.34
N LEU A 234 3.74 -16.01 -16.98
CA LEU A 234 4.89 -16.60 -17.65
C LEU A 234 5.17 -18.05 -17.21
N GLY A 235 4.40 -18.60 -16.27
CA GLY A 235 4.62 -19.94 -15.72
C GLY A 235 5.85 -20.06 -14.82
N LEU A 236 6.34 -18.95 -14.26
CA LEU A 236 7.50 -18.92 -13.37
C LEU A 236 7.14 -19.20 -11.90
N THR A 237 5.87 -19.03 -11.54
CA THR A 237 5.35 -19.21 -10.18
C THR A 237 3.95 -19.82 -10.17
N ALA A 238 3.59 -20.44 -9.05
CA ALA A 238 2.21 -20.83 -8.75
C ALA A 238 1.29 -19.60 -8.58
N GLU A 239 0.01 -19.82 -8.27
CA GLU A 239 -0.98 -18.75 -8.02
C GLU A 239 -0.74 -18.00 -6.71
N ARG A 240 0.05 -18.58 -5.80
CA ARG A 240 0.52 -17.96 -4.56
C ARG A 240 2.04 -17.85 -4.60
N ALA A 241 2.59 -16.68 -4.25
CA ALA A 241 4.01 -16.57 -3.94
C ALA A 241 4.28 -15.57 -2.81
N ASP A 242 5.40 -15.80 -2.13
CA ASP A 242 6.00 -14.95 -1.11
C ASP A 242 7.13 -14.12 -1.74
N LEU A 243 6.98 -12.80 -1.71
CA LEU A 243 7.93 -11.84 -2.25
C LEU A 243 8.66 -11.15 -1.10
N THR A 244 9.96 -11.40 -0.96
CA THR A 244 10.79 -10.72 0.04
C THR A 244 11.29 -9.41 -0.55
N THR A 245 10.94 -8.29 0.08
CA THR A 245 11.26 -6.95 -0.41
C THR A 245 12.58 -6.43 0.15
N THR A 246 13.11 -5.31 -0.37
CA THR A 246 14.33 -4.65 0.11
C THR A 246 14.34 -4.39 1.62
N GLY A 247 13.18 -4.06 2.21
CA GLY A 247 12.99 -3.86 3.65
C GLY A 247 12.99 -5.14 4.49
N GLY A 248 13.10 -6.31 3.87
CA GLY A 248 13.04 -7.62 4.54
C GLY A 248 11.63 -8.10 4.87
N GLU A 249 10.59 -7.36 4.49
CA GLU A 249 9.21 -7.82 4.66
C GLU A 249 8.87 -8.87 3.58
N VAL A 250 8.12 -9.89 3.98
CA VAL A 250 7.54 -10.87 3.06
C VAL A 250 6.11 -10.44 2.74
N LEU A 251 5.86 -10.13 1.47
CA LEU A 251 4.53 -9.89 0.93
C LEU A 251 4.06 -11.13 0.20
N THR A 252 2.98 -11.72 0.69
CA THR A 252 2.36 -12.88 0.07
C THR A 252 1.27 -12.41 -0.89
N ILE A 253 1.38 -12.77 -2.16
CA ILE A 253 0.37 -12.45 -3.17
C ILE A 253 -0.39 -13.72 -3.52
N PHE A 254 -1.71 -13.61 -3.63
CA PHE A 254 -2.60 -14.67 -4.08
C PHE A 254 -3.34 -14.21 -5.34
N LEU A 255 -3.43 -15.10 -6.33
CA LEU A 255 -4.22 -14.94 -7.54
C LEU A 255 -5.41 -15.90 -7.46
N GLU A 256 -6.56 -15.42 -6.99
CA GLU A 256 -7.75 -16.23 -6.69
C GLU A 256 -8.89 -15.84 -7.62
N GLU A 257 -9.21 -16.67 -8.61
CA GLU A 257 -10.35 -16.47 -9.54
C GLU A 257 -10.37 -15.08 -10.21
N GLY A 258 -9.19 -14.57 -10.59
CA GLY A 258 -9.04 -13.24 -11.19
C GLY A 258 -8.99 -12.07 -10.19
N THR A 259 -9.08 -12.36 -8.90
CA THR A 259 -8.88 -11.39 -7.82
C THR A 259 -7.47 -11.50 -7.27
N VAL A 260 -6.84 -10.35 -7.04
CA VAL A 260 -5.50 -10.30 -6.44
C VAL A 260 -5.63 -9.93 -4.97
N PHE A 261 -5.04 -10.74 -4.09
CA PHE A 261 -4.93 -10.45 -2.68
C PHE A 261 -3.48 -10.24 -2.26
N LEU A 262 -3.29 -9.28 -1.36
CA LEU A 262 -2.02 -8.97 -0.72
C LEU A 262 -2.11 -9.29 0.76
N GLN A 263 -1.26 -10.20 1.23
CA GLN A 263 -1.05 -10.46 2.64
C GLN A 263 0.31 -9.94 3.09
N GLY A 264 0.30 -9.17 4.16
CA GLY A 264 1.51 -8.55 4.70
C GLY A 264 1.32 -8.14 6.15
N ALA A 265 2.39 -7.62 6.75
CA ALA A 265 2.32 -7.05 8.07
C ALA A 265 1.56 -5.71 8.04
N ALA A 266 1.03 -5.34 9.20
CA ALA A 266 0.50 -4.02 9.48
C ALA A 266 0.75 -3.76 10.96
N GLU A 267 1.59 -2.80 11.29
CA GLU A 267 2.09 -2.64 12.65
C GLU A 267 1.53 -1.38 13.29
N LEU A 268 0.89 -1.53 14.45
CA LEU A 268 0.60 -0.40 15.32
C LEU A 268 1.91 0.02 15.98
N THR A 269 2.44 1.18 15.57
CA THR A 269 3.71 1.70 16.10
C THR A 269 3.50 2.36 17.46
N PHE A 270 2.49 3.24 17.57
CA PHE A 270 2.07 3.83 18.84
C PHE A 270 0.64 4.36 18.74
N LYS A 271 0.06 4.73 19.88
CA LYS A 271 -1.20 5.46 19.98
C LYS A 271 -1.04 6.63 20.94
N GLY A 272 -1.83 7.68 20.76
CA GLY A 272 -1.76 8.87 21.60
C GLY A 272 -2.99 9.75 21.41
N GLU A 273 -2.89 10.98 21.91
CA GLU A 273 -3.90 12.01 21.71
C GLU A 273 -3.27 13.24 21.04
N VAL A 274 -4.01 13.86 20.13
CA VAL A 274 -3.65 15.17 19.55
C VAL A 274 -4.52 16.26 20.14
N TYR A 275 -3.92 17.38 20.52
CA TYR A 275 -4.65 18.57 20.98
C TYR A 275 -5.03 19.45 19.79
N LEU A 276 -6.28 19.89 19.74
CA LEU A 276 -6.85 20.49 18.53
C LEU A 276 -6.44 21.96 18.32
N GLU A 277 -6.28 22.74 19.39
CA GLU A 277 -5.94 24.17 19.29
C GLU A 277 -4.56 24.42 18.66
N PRO A 278 -3.46 23.75 19.08
CA PRO A 278 -2.14 23.95 18.46
C PRO A 278 -2.11 23.56 16.98
N LEU A 279 -2.97 22.62 16.58
CA LEU A 279 -3.15 22.18 15.19
C LEU A 279 -4.11 23.06 14.40
N LYS A 280 -4.74 24.06 15.03
CA LYS A 280 -5.75 24.96 14.45
C LYS A 280 -6.96 24.21 13.88
N LEU A 281 -7.36 23.10 14.52
CA LEU A 281 -8.47 22.25 14.09
C LEU A 281 -9.82 22.62 14.73
N ILE A 282 -9.80 23.55 15.67
CA ILE A 282 -10.96 24.23 16.27
C ILE A 282 -10.72 25.73 16.36
#